data_AF-A0A0K0JQR7-F1
#
_entry.id   AF-A0A0K0JQR7-F1
#
_cell.length_a   1.000
_cell.length_b   1.000
_cell.length_c   1.000
_cell.angle_alpha   90.00
_cell.angle_beta   90.00
_cell.angle_gamma   90.00
#
_symmetry.space_group_name_H-M   'P 1'
#
loop_
_entity.id
_entity.type
_entity.pdbx_description
1 polymer ?
#
loop_
_entity_poly.entity_id
_entity_poly.type
_entity_poly.pdbx_seq_one_letter_code
_entity_poly.pdbx_strand_id
1 'polypeptide(L)'
;MWDYEIIRKLWDGRIPVQFVLDKLEFIQCSAKPFCIMVPSMTYFPLVLPRVLQYFVAIVDHFDADSVWLRYNTKPLKWHYPVGVLFDLLKADDLLPWTIVLKTKDSPKEVMRFRGNDLESSYIQSVKEADQLKHKARVVNSMKVDEHRQLWSSILHGRLFFSTTANYAF
;
A
#
# COMPACT_ATOMS: atom_id res chain seq x y z
N MET A 1 -9.33 18.96 20.22
CA MET A 1 -9.69 17.64 20.81
C MET A 1 -10.38 16.75 19.78
N TRP A 2 -11.40 17.25 19.05
CA TRP A 2 -12.09 16.53 17.98
C TRP A 2 -11.21 16.16 16.77
N ASP A 3 -10.28 17.03 16.34
CA ASP A 3 -9.45 16.77 15.15
C ASP A 3 -8.52 15.56 15.33
N TYR A 4 -7.99 15.36 16.55
CA TYR A 4 -7.15 14.21 16.86
C TYR A 4 -7.90 12.89 16.74
N GLU A 5 -9.15 12.84 17.21
CA GLU A 5 -9.98 11.63 17.11
C GLU A 5 -10.28 11.28 15.66
N ILE A 6 -10.51 12.29 14.81
CA ILE A 6 -10.73 12.09 13.37
C ILE A 6 -9.47 11.53 12.70
N ILE A 7 -8.31 12.13 12.95
CA ILE A 7 -7.02 11.66 12.39
C ILE A 7 -6.74 10.22 12.85
N ARG A 8 -6.97 9.94 14.14
CA ARG A 8 -6.78 8.60 14.69
C ARG A 8 -7.72 7.58 14.04
N LYS A 9 -9.00 7.91 13.85
CA LYS A 9 -9.96 7.04 13.15
C LYS A 9 -9.55 6.76 11.71
N LEU A 10 -9.03 7.76 11.00
CA LEU A 10 -8.53 7.59 9.64
C LEU A 10 -7.32 6.64 9.61
N TRP A 11 -6.38 6.81 10.55
CA TRP A 11 -5.18 5.99 10.65
C TRP A 11 -5.46 4.54 11.10
N ASP A 12 -6.43 4.38 11.99
CA ASP A 12 -6.90 3.09 12.48
C ASP A 12 -7.82 2.38 11.47
N GLY A 13 -8.21 3.06 10.38
CA GLY A 13 -9.01 2.48 9.30
C GLY A 13 -8.40 1.18 8.75
N ARG A 14 -9.23 0.15 8.58
CA ARG A 14 -8.85 -1.16 8.04
C ARG A 14 -9.82 -1.59 6.95
N ILE A 15 -9.30 -2.23 5.91
CA ILE A 15 -10.06 -2.80 4.80
C ILE A 15 -9.91 -4.32 4.85
N PRO A 16 -11.01 -5.10 4.85
CA PRO A 16 -10.91 -6.55 4.72
C PRO A 16 -10.51 -6.89 3.28
N VAL A 17 -9.31 -7.45 3.11
CA VAL A 17 -8.78 -7.82 1.80
C VAL A 17 -8.60 -9.33 1.74
N GLN A 18 -9.03 -9.94 0.64
CA GLN A 18 -8.68 -11.32 0.31
C GLN A 18 -7.80 -11.37 -0.92
N PHE A 19 -6.71 -12.12 -0.82
CA PHE A 19 -5.78 -12.36 -1.91
C PHE A 19 -6.02 -13.74 -2.48
N VAL A 20 -6.19 -13.81 -3.80
CA VAL A 20 -6.45 -15.05 -4.54
C VAL A 20 -5.49 -15.18 -5.71
N LEU A 21 -5.15 -16.41 -6.08
CA LEU A 21 -4.38 -16.66 -7.30
C LEU A 21 -5.29 -16.52 -8.53
N ASP A 22 -4.70 -16.08 -9.63
CA ASP A 22 -5.40 -16.07 -10.91
C ASP A 22 -5.69 -17.51 -11.38
N LYS A 23 -6.98 -17.82 -11.55
CA LYS A 23 -7.45 -19.17 -11.90
C LYS A 23 -6.94 -19.65 -13.27
N LEU A 24 -6.57 -18.74 -14.17
CA LEU A 24 -6.06 -19.09 -15.49
C LEU A 24 -4.56 -19.40 -15.46
N GLU A 25 -3.82 -18.79 -14.54
CA GLU A 25 -2.39 -19.06 -14.36
C GLU A 25 -2.14 -20.30 -13.49
N PHE A 26 -3.02 -20.54 -12.51
CA PHE A 26 -2.87 -21.58 -11.50
C PHE A 26 -4.05 -22.57 -11.54
N ILE A 27 -4.39 -23.09 -12.72
CA ILE A 27 -5.59 -23.92 -12.98
C ILE A 27 -5.71 -25.13 -12.05
N GLN A 28 -4.58 -25.79 -11.74
CA GLN A 28 -4.54 -26.99 -10.91
C GLN A 28 -4.36 -26.70 -9.41
N CYS A 29 -4.23 -25.42 -9.03
CA CYS A 29 -3.99 -25.03 -7.65
C CYS A 29 -5.30 -24.74 -6.92
N SER A 30 -5.63 -25.55 -5.92
CA SER A 30 -6.76 -25.32 -5.01
C SER A 30 -6.33 -24.55 -3.74
N ALA A 31 -5.50 -23.51 -3.92
CA ALA A 31 -5.05 -22.69 -2.81
C ALA A 31 -6.22 -21.92 -2.21
N LYS A 32 -6.36 -21.98 -0.87
CA LYS A 32 -7.32 -21.14 -0.17
C LYS A 32 -6.90 -19.66 -0.27
N PRO A 33 -7.85 -18.71 -0.35
CA PRO A 33 -7.56 -17.29 -0.29
C PRO A 33 -6.78 -16.91 0.98
N PHE A 34 -5.87 -15.96 0.87
CA PHE A 34 -5.22 -15.34 2.03
C PHE A 34 -5.98 -14.09 2.45
N CYS A 35 -6.62 -14.11 3.61
CA CYS A 35 -7.44 -13.00 4.10
C CYS A 35 -6.74 -12.22 5.21
N ILE A 36 -6.77 -10.89 5.14
CA ILE A 36 -6.15 -9.99 6.13
C ILE A 36 -6.86 -8.65 6.19
N MET A 37 -6.89 -8.05 7.39
CA MET A 37 -7.30 -6.65 7.58
C MET A 37 -6.12 -5.73 7.26
N VAL A 38 -6.21 -4.98 6.17
CA VAL A 38 -5.13 -4.11 5.70
C VAL A 38 -5.37 -2.66 6.16
N PRO A 39 -4.39 -1.98 6.79
CA PRO A 39 -4.48 -0.55 7.07
C PRO A 39 -4.75 0.30 5.85
N SER A 40 -5.73 1.21 5.91
CA SER A 40 -6.06 2.09 4.78
C SER A 40 -4.90 3.01 4.39
N MET A 41 -4.11 3.44 5.38
CA MET A 41 -2.95 4.32 5.21
C MET A 41 -1.63 3.59 4.92
N THR A 42 -1.69 2.33 4.46
CA THR A 42 -0.49 1.57 4.02
C THR A 42 -0.45 1.41 2.51
N TYR A 43 0.57 0.71 2.02
CA TYR A 43 0.77 0.38 0.61
C TYR A 43 0.84 -1.14 0.43
N PHE A 44 0.32 -1.65 -0.69
CA PHE A 44 0.35 -3.10 -0.95
C PHE A 44 1.74 -3.74 -0.87
N PRO A 45 2.84 -3.14 -1.34
CA PRO A 45 4.18 -3.72 -1.17
C PRO A 45 4.60 -3.99 0.27
N LEU A 46 4.06 -3.27 1.25
CA LEU A 46 4.35 -3.51 2.67
C LEU A 46 3.60 -4.73 3.21
N VAL A 47 2.49 -5.10 2.58
CA VAL A 47 1.65 -6.25 2.95
C VAL A 47 2.06 -7.51 2.19
N LEU A 48 2.54 -7.33 0.94
CA LEU A 48 2.87 -8.40 0.01
C LEU A 48 3.81 -9.48 0.56
N PRO A 49 4.91 -9.18 1.29
CA PRO A 49 5.82 -10.21 1.77
C PRO A 49 5.12 -11.32 2.57
N ARG A 50 4.16 -10.96 3.42
CA ARG A 50 3.38 -11.93 4.21
C ARG A 50 2.43 -12.77 3.35
N VAL A 51 1.84 -12.15 2.33
CA VAL A 51 0.93 -12.82 1.37
C VAL A 51 1.73 -13.80 0.49
N LEU A 52 2.87 -13.34 -0.03
CA LEU A 52 3.74 -14.14 -0.89
C LEU A 52 4.33 -15.33 -0.13
N GLN A 53 4.73 -15.16 1.13
CA GLN A 53 5.20 -16.26 1.98
C GLN A 53 4.18 -17.39 2.07
N TYR A 54 2.88 -17.07 2.19
CA TYR A 54 1.82 -18.07 2.21
C TYR A 54 1.70 -18.82 0.87
N PHE A 55 1.69 -18.11 -0.26
CA PHE A 55 1.54 -18.75 -1.57
C PHE A 55 2.77 -19.54 -2.01
N VAL A 56 3.99 -19.05 -1.71
CA VAL A 56 5.24 -19.80 -1.95
C VAL A 56 5.23 -21.15 -1.23
N ALA A 57 4.64 -21.24 -0.05
CA ALA A 57 4.61 -22.47 0.73
C ALA A 57 3.63 -23.54 0.20
N ILE A 58 2.66 -23.16 -0.65
CA ILE A 58 1.56 -24.04 -1.08
C ILE A 58 1.45 -24.20 -2.60
N VAL A 59 2.22 -23.42 -3.37
CA VAL A 59 2.19 -23.45 -4.84
C VAL A 59 3.56 -23.81 -5.38
N ASP A 60 3.62 -24.93 -6.10
CA ASP A 60 4.83 -25.35 -6.80
C ASP A 60 5.22 -24.34 -7.88
N HIS A 61 6.51 -24.04 -7.99
CA HIS A 61 7.09 -23.14 -8.98
C HIS A 61 6.47 -21.73 -9.01
N PHE A 62 6.10 -21.20 -7.84
CA PHE A 62 5.58 -19.83 -7.71
C PHE A 62 6.68 -18.77 -7.77
N ASP A 63 6.72 -18.00 -8.87
CA ASP A 63 7.63 -16.87 -9.02
C ASP A 63 7.11 -15.63 -8.28
N ALA A 64 7.53 -15.48 -7.03
CA ALA A 64 7.13 -14.37 -6.17
C ALA A 64 7.66 -13.00 -6.65
N ASP A 65 8.78 -12.97 -7.38
CA ASP A 65 9.43 -11.72 -7.82
C ASP A 65 8.70 -11.07 -9.00
N SER A 66 7.96 -11.87 -9.77
CA SER A 66 7.15 -11.41 -10.90
C SER A 66 5.70 -11.06 -10.51
N VAL A 67 5.34 -11.14 -9.22
CA VAL A 67 3.96 -10.91 -8.79
C VAL A 67 3.53 -9.47 -8.98
N TRP A 68 2.36 -9.30 -9.58
CA TRP A 68 1.62 -8.05 -9.63
C TRP A 68 0.16 -8.27 -9.21
N LEU A 69 -0.48 -7.19 -8.76
CA LEU A 69 -1.81 -7.21 -8.18
C LEU A 69 -2.85 -6.64 -9.13
N ARG A 70 -4.03 -7.26 -9.16
CA ARG A 70 -5.15 -6.87 -9.99
C ARG A 70 -6.45 -6.84 -9.20
N TYR A 71 -7.28 -5.83 -9.45
CA TYR A 71 -8.69 -5.82 -9.05
C TYR A 71 -9.57 -5.76 -10.29
N ASN A 72 -10.48 -6.72 -10.45
CA ASN A 72 -11.29 -6.87 -11.69
C ASN A 72 -10.39 -6.77 -12.93
N THR A 73 -10.64 -5.89 -13.88
CA THR A 73 -9.81 -5.74 -15.09
C THR A 73 -8.64 -4.77 -14.92
N LYS A 74 -8.45 -4.18 -13.74
CA LYS A 74 -7.50 -3.07 -13.53
C LYS A 74 -6.30 -3.52 -12.69
N PRO A 75 -5.06 -3.30 -13.14
CA PRO A 75 -3.90 -3.51 -12.29
C PRO A 75 -3.84 -2.47 -11.16
N LEU A 76 -3.32 -2.88 -10.01
CA LEU A 76 -3.14 -2.00 -8.86
C LEU A 76 -1.79 -1.31 -8.94
N LYS A 77 -1.81 0.01 -8.79
CA LYS A 77 -0.62 0.86 -8.76
C LYS A 77 -0.06 0.91 -7.35
N TRP A 78 1.13 0.33 -7.14
CA TRP A 78 1.73 0.15 -5.82
C TRP A 78 2.03 1.43 -5.04
N HIS A 79 2.21 2.57 -5.73
CA HIS A 79 2.55 3.87 -5.13
C HIS A 79 1.33 4.62 -4.59
N TYR A 80 0.12 4.09 -4.75
CA TYR A 80 -1.06 4.65 -4.10
C TYR A 80 -1.35 3.92 -2.78
N PRO A 81 -1.78 4.64 -1.73
CA PRO A 81 -2.24 4.01 -0.51
C PRO A 81 -3.39 3.04 -0.77
N VAL A 82 -3.49 2.00 0.04
CA VAL A 82 -4.50 0.93 -0.08
C VAL A 82 -5.91 1.51 0.01
N GLY A 83 -6.16 2.45 0.93
CA GLY A 83 -7.45 3.13 1.06
C GLY A 83 -7.82 3.92 -0.19
N VAL A 84 -6.87 4.63 -0.79
CA VAL A 84 -7.10 5.37 -2.04
C VAL A 84 -7.44 4.42 -3.19
N LEU A 85 -6.70 3.31 -3.33
CA LEU A 85 -7.00 2.31 -4.35
C LEU A 85 -8.36 1.65 -4.13
N PHE A 86 -8.73 1.40 -2.87
CA PHE A 86 -10.04 0.86 -2.51
C PHE A 86 -11.14 1.83 -2.92
N ASP A 87 -11.12 3.07 -2.45
CA ASP A 87 -12.14 4.07 -2.74
C ASP A 87 -12.26 4.38 -4.25
N LEU A 88 -11.14 4.35 -4.98
CA LEU A 88 -11.11 4.66 -6.42
C LEU A 88 -11.63 3.50 -7.29
N LEU A 89 -11.33 2.26 -6.91
CA LEU A 89 -11.55 1.09 -7.77
C LEU A 89 -12.76 0.25 -7.35
N LYS A 90 -13.10 0.26 -6.07
CA LYS A 90 -14.20 -0.49 -5.50
C LYS A 90 -15.52 0.25 -5.76
N ALA A 91 -16.16 -0.06 -6.88
CA ALA A 91 -17.46 0.54 -7.24
C ALA A 91 -18.67 -0.18 -6.61
N ASP A 92 -18.46 -1.38 -6.07
CA ASP A 92 -19.51 -2.22 -5.48
C ASP A 92 -19.29 -2.39 -3.97
N ASP A 93 -20.36 -2.62 -3.21
CA ASP A 93 -20.30 -2.72 -1.74
C ASP A 93 -19.90 -4.12 -1.22
N LEU A 94 -19.47 -5.04 -2.11
CA LEU A 94 -19.17 -6.41 -1.71
C LEU A 94 -17.79 -6.48 -1.03
N LEU A 95 -17.78 -6.99 0.20
CA LEU A 95 -16.57 -7.31 0.95
C LEU A 95 -16.46 -8.83 1.16
N PRO A 96 -15.23 -9.37 1.32
CA PRO A 96 -13.93 -8.68 1.33
C PRO A 96 -13.47 -8.20 -0.07
N TRP A 97 -12.56 -7.23 -0.11
CA TRP A 97 -11.98 -6.74 -1.35
C TRP A 97 -11.06 -7.81 -1.96
N THR A 98 -11.48 -8.35 -3.11
CA THR A 98 -10.79 -9.48 -3.75
C THR A 98 -9.68 -9.02 -4.68
N ILE A 99 -8.43 -9.18 -4.24
CA ILE A 99 -7.25 -8.88 -5.04
C ILE A 99 -6.68 -10.17 -5.64
N VAL A 100 -6.48 -10.15 -6.95
CA VAL A 100 -5.92 -11.28 -7.69
C VAL A 100 -4.41 -11.10 -7.86
N LEU A 101 -3.64 -12.12 -7.51
CA LEU A 101 -2.21 -12.23 -7.77
C LEU A 101 -1.99 -12.87 -9.14
N LYS A 102 -1.14 -12.24 -9.95
CA LYS A 102 -0.69 -12.71 -11.25
C LYS A 102 0.83 -12.67 -11.32
N THR A 103 1.45 -13.61 -11.99
CA THR A 103 2.90 -13.67 -12.23
C THR A 103 3.25 -13.46 -13.70
N LYS A 104 2.28 -13.65 -14.60
CA LYS A 104 2.44 -13.47 -16.05
C LYS A 104 1.83 -12.16 -16.53
N ASP A 105 2.26 -11.71 -17.72
CA ASP A 105 1.66 -10.57 -18.44
C ASP A 105 1.55 -9.27 -17.63
N SER A 106 2.58 -8.96 -16.82
CA SER A 106 2.64 -7.72 -16.04
C SER A 106 2.41 -6.50 -16.93
N PRO A 107 1.38 -5.68 -16.68
CA PRO A 107 1.11 -4.50 -17.48
C PRO A 107 2.26 -3.50 -17.40
N LYS A 108 2.59 -2.85 -18.53
CA LYS A 108 3.64 -1.82 -18.58
C LYS A 108 3.32 -0.61 -17.70
N GLU A 109 2.04 -0.37 -17.42
CA GLU A 109 1.57 0.71 -16.54
C GLU A 109 1.83 0.46 -15.05
N VAL A 110 2.06 -0.79 -14.66
CA VAL A 110 2.53 -1.13 -13.31
C VAL A 110 4.04 -1.00 -13.33
N MET A 111 4.55 0.14 -12.85
CA MET A 111 5.99 0.30 -12.64
C MET A 111 6.49 -0.83 -11.75
N ARG A 112 7.61 -1.45 -12.11
CA ARG A 112 8.32 -2.33 -11.18
C ARG A 112 8.98 -1.46 -10.12
N PHE A 113 8.90 -1.86 -8.85
CA PHE A 113 9.58 -1.18 -7.75
C PHE A 113 10.69 -2.08 -7.21
N ARG A 114 11.81 -1.49 -6.79
CA ARG A 114 12.98 -2.17 -6.23
C ARG A 114 13.54 -1.38 -5.06
N GLY A 115 14.14 -2.08 -4.10
CA GLY A 115 14.80 -1.45 -2.96
C GLY A 115 13.91 -0.41 -2.27
N ASN A 116 14.37 0.85 -2.24
CA ASN A 116 13.73 1.94 -1.51
C ASN A 116 12.78 2.80 -2.38
N ASP A 117 12.32 2.29 -3.52
CA ASP A 117 11.43 3.03 -4.42
C ASP A 117 10.12 3.45 -3.74
N LEU A 118 9.57 2.60 -2.87
CA LEU A 118 8.34 2.93 -2.14
C LEU A 118 8.55 4.08 -1.15
N GLU A 119 9.62 4.03 -0.35
CA GLU A 119 10.00 5.12 0.55
C GLU A 119 10.23 6.41 -0.22
N SER A 120 10.96 6.33 -1.34
CA SER A 120 11.25 7.48 -2.19
C SER A 120 9.97 8.08 -2.77
N SER A 121 9.05 7.24 -3.24
CA SER A 121 7.74 7.68 -3.75
C SER A 121 6.88 8.34 -2.66
N TYR A 122 6.89 7.79 -1.44
CA TYR A 122 6.21 8.39 -0.30
C TYR A 122 6.80 9.77 0.05
N ILE A 123 8.12 9.87 0.22
CA ILE A 123 8.80 11.14 0.55
C ILE A 123 8.63 12.17 -0.58
N GLN A 124 8.63 11.74 -1.83
CA GLN A 124 8.36 12.62 -2.96
C GLN A 124 6.94 13.19 -2.90
N SER A 125 5.94 12.37 -2.57
CA SER A 125 4.55 12.82 -2.39
C SER A 125 4.43 13.84 -1.24
N VAL A 126 5.15 13.62 -0.15
CA VAL A 126 5.23 14.55 1.00
C VAL A 126 5.84 15.89 0.59
N LYS A 127 6.94 15.87 -0.18
CA LYS A 127 7.59 17.08 -0.70
C LYS A 127 6.69 17.87 -1.65
N GLU A 128 5.97 17.19 -2.54
CA GLU A 128 5.03 17.81 -3.48
C GLU A 128 3.86 18.48 -2.74
N ALA A 129 3.30 17.81 -1.74
CA ALA A 129 2.26 18.39 -0.90
C ALA A 129 2.75 19.65 -0.17
N ASP A 130 3.97 19.62 0.39
CA ASP A 130 4.56 20.77 1.06
C ASP A 130 4.94 21.91 0.09
N GLN A 131 5.33 21.58 -1.14
CA GLN A 131 5.55 22.58 -2.19
C GLN A 131 4.27 23.37 -2.47
N LEU A 132 3.13 22.69 -2.55
CA LEU A 132 1.84 23.33 -2.80
C LEU A 132 1.33 24.12 -1.58
N LYS A 133 1.42 23.55 -0.38
CA LYS A 133 0.88 24.17 0.85
C LYS A 133 1.79 25.28 1.39
N HIS A 134 3.10 25.07 1.40
CA HIS A 134 4.05 25.90 2.15
C HIS A 134 5.28 26.30 1.34
N LYS A 135 5.31 26.09 0.02
CA LYS A 135 6.46 26.38 -0.86
C LYS A 135 7.74 25.65 -0.39
N ALA A 136 7.58 24.39 0.02
CA ALA A 136 8.63 23.49 0.51
C ALA A 136 9.34 23.96 1.80
N ARG A 137 8.80 24.97 2.50
CA ARG A 137 9.46 25.53 3.70
C ARG A 137 9.55 24.52 4.83
N VAL A 138 8.52 23.69 5.02
CA VAL A 138 8.49 22.75 6.15
C VAL A 138 9.41 21.58 5.86
N VAL A 139 9.25 20.93 4.71
CA VAL A 139 10.01 19.74 4.36
C VAL A 139 11.51 20.02 4.25
N ASN A 140 11.90 21.22 3.81
CA ASN A 140 13.29 21.65 3.76
C ASN A 140 13.87 22.02 5.14
N SER A 141 13.02 22.32 6.12
CA SER A 141 13.45 22.56 7.51
C SER A 141 13.59 21.27 8.33
N MET A 142 13.04 20.16 7.86
CA MET A 142 13.11 18.86 8.54
C MET A 142 14.51 18.25 8.49
N LYS A 143 14.92 17.66 9.61
CA LYS A 143 16.15 16.86 9.70
C LYS A 143 15.98 15.51 9.03
N VAL A 144 17.09 14.90 8.60
CA VAL A 144 17.09 13.54 8.00
C VAL A 144 16.36 12.51 8.86
N ASP A 145 16.51 12.57 10.19
CA ASP A 145 15.82 11.64 11.09
C ASP A 145 14.31 11.88 11.15
N GLU A 146 13.82 13.11 10.92
CA GLU A 146 12.38 13.37 10.83
C GLU A 146 11.79 12.77 9.54
N HIS A 147 12.50 12.85 8.41
CA HIS A 147 12.11 12.15 7.17
C HIS A 147 12.01 10.63 7.39
N ARG A 148 12.98 10.04 8.09
CA ARG A 148 12.96 8.62 8.46
C ARG A 148 11.81 8.28 9.39
N GLN A 149 11.49 9.16 10.34
CA GLN A 149 10.36 8.96 11.26
C GLN A 149 9.01 9.01 10.54
N LEU A 150 8.84 9.91 9.56
CA LEU A 150 7.65 9.93 8.70
C LEU A 150 7.48 8.59 7.98
N TRP A 151 8.53 8.06 7.35
CA TRP A 151 8.45 6.76 6.70
C TRP A 151 8.20 5.61 7.69
N SER A 152 8.89 5.62 8.83
CA SER A 152 8.74 4.63 9.90
C SER A 152 7.30 4.57 10.44
N SER A 153 6.60 5.71 10.43
CA SER A 153 5.19 5.82 10.83
C SER A 153 4.29 4.94 9.94
N ILE A 154 4.51 4.98 8.63
CA ILE A 154 3.78 4.18 7.62
C ILE A 154 4.14 2.70 7.74
N LEU A 155 5.44 2.39 7.86
CA LEU A 155 5.92 1.01 7.99
C LEU A 155 5.30 0.28 9.17
N HIS A 156 5.24 0.95 10.33
CA HIS A 156 4.75 0.34 11.56
C HIS A 156 3.26 0.58 11.81
N GLY A 157 2.57 1.31 10.92
CA GLY A 157 1.18 1.72 11.11
C GLY A 157 0.98 2.57 12.36
N ARG A 158 2.00 3.33 12.79
CA ARG A 158 1.95 4.18 13.99
C ARG A 158 1.86 5.63 13.58
N LEU A 159 0.86 6.34 14.09
CA LEU A 159 0.71 7.76 13.83
C LEU A 159 1.89 8.50 14.46
N PHE A 160 2.66 9.22 13.65
CA PHE A 160 3.80 10.02 14.09
C PHE A 160 3.41 11.50 14.14
N PHE A 161 3.74 12.17 15.24
CA PHE A 161 3.57 13.61 15.40
C PHE A 161 4.94 14.23 15.67
N SER A 162 5.29 15.27 14.90
CA SER A 162 6.38 16.18 15.26
C SER A 162 5.87 17.61 15.28
N THR A 163 6.52 18.47 16.08
CA THR A 163 6.17 19.89 16.18
C THR A 163 6.19 20.59 14.83
N THR A 164 7.02 20.12 13.89
CA THR A 164 7.13 20.63 12.51
C THR A 164 6.12 19.97 11.58
N ALA A 165 5.85 18.66 11.73
CA ALA A 165 4.91 17.90 10.90
C ALA A 165 3.44 18.26 11.17
N ASN A 166 3.10 18.68 12.39
CA ASN A 166 1.72 19.06 12.78
C ASN A 166 1.22 20.34 12.10
N TYR A 167 2.12 21.20 11.62
CA TYR A 167 1.78 22.38 10.82
C TYR A 167 1.90 22.12 9.31
N ALA A 168 2.29 20.91 8.90
CA ALA A 168 2.68 20.60 7.54
C ALA A 168 1.65 19.75 6.77
N PHE A 169 0.87 18.91 7.45
CA PHE A 169 -0.01 17.93 6.81
C PHE A 169 -1.44 17.98 7.33
#